data_AF-A0A399HQP9-F1
#
_entry.id   AF-A0A399HQP9-F1
#
_cell.length_a   1.000
_cell.length_b   1.000
_cell.length_c   1.000
_cell.angle_alpha   90.00
_cell.angle_beta   90.00
_cell.angle_gamma   90.00
#
_symmetry.space_group_name_H-M   'P 1'
#
loop_
_entity.id
_entity.type
_entity.pdbx_description
1 polymer ?
#
loop_
_entity_poly.entity_id
_entity_poly.type
_entity_poly.pdbx_seq_one_letter_code
_entity_poly.pdbx_strand_id
1 'polypeptide(L)'
;MDDSMPVSSAASFLVTPAGSAFAAGDSLAGEAALWNIWNQVVEYASQTPAHKLDRVIEVLKAVADLEEPATFEIWGKQATWKQLPLLGPAIRESWDDGI
;
A
#
# COMPACT_ATOMS: atom_id res chain seq x y z
N MET A 1 -14.06 2.71 -12.14
CA MET A 1 -13.45 1.47 -11.64
C MET A 1 -14.59 0.48 -11.47
N ASP A 2 -14.45 -0.69 -12.07
CA ASP A 2 -15.45 -1.75 -12.09
C ASP A 2 -15.65 -2.31 -10.68
N ASP A 3 -16.87 -2.24 -10.15
CA ASP A 3 -17.27 -2.83 -8.87
C ASP A 3 -17.18 -4.38 -8.88
N SER A 4 -16.88 -5.01 -10.04
CA SER A 4 -16.79 -6.47 -10.18
C SER A 4 -15.45 -7.06 -9.73
N MET A 5 -14.40 -6.26 -9.53
CA MET A 5 -13.11 -6.82 -9.09
C MET A 5 -13.20 -7.25 -7.60
N PRO A 6 -12.84 -8.48 -7.24
CA PRO A 6 -12.75 -8.88 -5.83
C PRO A 6 -11.73 -8.02 -5.07
N VAL A 7 -12.00 -7.72 -3.79
CA VAL A 7 -11.12 -6.91 -2.94
C VAL A 7 -9.72 -7.51 -2.84
N SER A 8 -9.60 -8.84 -2.73
CA SER A 8 -8.31 -9.55 -2.69
C SER A 8 -7.52 -9.39 -3.98
N SER A 9 -8.19 -9.44 -5.14
CA SER A 9 -7.57 -9.18 -6.44
C SER A 9 -7.11 -7.72 -6.56
N ALA A 10 -7.92 -6.76 -6.10
CA ALA A 10 -7.56 -5.35 -6.09
C ALA A 10 -6.37 -5.08 -5.17
N ALA A 11 -6.31 -5.72 -4.00
CA ALA A 11 -5.17 -5.63 -3.08
C ALA A 11 -3.89 -6.18 -3.69
N SER A 12 -3.94 -7.39 -4.25
CA SER A 12 -2.79 -7.99 -4.94
C SER A 12 -2.31 -7.12 -6.10
N PHE A 13 -3.25 -6.60 -6.90
CA PHE A 13 -2.94 -5.71 -8.02
C PHE A 13 -2.28 -4.41 -7.54
N LEU A 14 -2.83 -3.77 -6.50
CA LEU A 14 -2.32 -2.52 -5.94
C LEU A 14 -0.84 -2.63 -5.54
N VAL A 15 -0.47 -3.74 -4.89
CA VAL A 15 0.90 -3.92 -4.40
C VAL A 15 1.79 -4.75 -5.33
N THR A 16 1.31 -5.16 -6.51
CA THR A 16 2.07 -5.99 -7.47
C THR A 16 3.48 -5.43 -7.74
N PRO A 17 3.67 -4.12 -7.98
CA PRO A 17 5.01 -3.56 -8.22
C PRO A 17 5.96 -3.79 -7.03
N ALA A 18 5.48 -3.56 -5.81
CA ALA A 18 6.26 -3.75 -4.59
C ALA A 18 6.51 -5.24 -4.30
N GLY A 19 5.47 -6.07 -4.40
CA GLY A 19 5.57 -7.51 -4.18
C GLY A 19 6.57 -8.18 -5.13
N SER A 20 6.58 -7.76 -6.40
CA SER A 20 7.52 -8.26 -7.40
C SER A 20 8.97 -7.88 -7.08
N ALA A 21 9.20 -6.64 -6.66
CA ALA A 21 10.53 -6.17 -6.27
C ALA A 21 11.07 -6.91 -5.04
N PHE A 22 10.24 -7.07 -4.00
CA PHE A 22 10.62 -7.83 -2.81
C PHE A 22 10.88 -9.31 -3.10
N ALA A 23 10.06 -9.94 -3.94
CA ALA A 23 10.27 -11.32 -4.37
C ALA A 23 11.59 -11.51 -5.15
N ALA A 24 12.05 -10.46 -5.84
CA ALA A 24 13.35 -10.44 -6.52
C ALA A 24 14.53 -10.12 -5.58
N GLY A 25 14.27 -9.84 -4.29
CA GLY A 25 15.30 -9.45 -3.32
C GLY A 25 15.76 -7.99 -3.44
N ASP A 26 15.02 -7.15 -4.17
CA ASP A 26 15.31 -5.73 -4.35
C ASP A 26 14.49 -4.88 -3.37
N SER A 27 15.01 -4.77 -2.14
CA SER A 27 14.36 -4.00 -1.08
C SER A 27 14.22 -2.52 -1.43
N LEU A 28 15.20 -1.92 -2.12
CA LEU A 28 15.16 -0.50 -2.49
C LEU A 28 14.06 -0.22 -3.52
N ALA A 29 13.93 -1.07 -4.55
CA ALA A 29 12.85 -0.95 -5.51
C ALA A 29 11.48 -1.20 -4.86
N GLY A 30 11.39 -2.16 -3.93
CA GLY A 30 10.16 -2.44 -3.21
C GLY A 30 9.73 -1.29 -2.29
N GLU A 31 10.67 -0.68 -1.57
CA GLU A 31 10.44 0.53 -0.77
C GLU A 31 9.95 1.70 -1.64
N ALA A 32 10.63 1.97 -2.75
CA ALA A 32 10.24 3.03 -3.67
C ALA A 32 8.84 2.80 -4.28
N ALA A 33 8.53 1.55 -4.64
CA ALA A 33 7.21 1.18 -5.14
C ALA A 33 6.12 1.40 -4.08
N LEU A 34 6.35 0.91 -2.84
CA LEU A 34 5.41 1.12 -1.74
C LEU A 34 5.19 2.59 -1.43
N TRP A 35 6.27 3.39 -1.42
CA TRP A 35 6.18 4.83 -1.23
C TRP A 35 5.24 5.48 -2.25
N ASN A 36 5.42 5.17 -3.53
CA ASN A 36 4.57 5.68 -4.60
C ASN A 36 3.11 5.22 -4.46
N ILE A 37 2.90 3.94 -4.14
CA ILE A 37 1.56 3.38 -3.93
C ILE A 37 0.85 4.10 -2.78
N TRP A 38 1.52 4.30 -1.64
CA TRP A 38 0.91 4.96 -0.50
C TRP A 38 0.63 6.44 -0.74
N ASN A 39 1.51 7.16 -1.44
CA ASN A 39 1.21 8.53 -1.87
C ASN A 39 -0.03 8.59 -2.76
N GLN A 40 -0.18 7.68 -3.72
CA GLN A 40 -1.39 7.61 -4.56
C GLN A 40 -2.65 7.27 -3.75
N VAL A 41 -2.55 6.37 -2.77
CA VAL A 41 -3.68 6.04 -1.88
C VAL A 41 -4.08 7.25 -1.04
N VAL A 42 -3.11 7.97 -0.47
CA VAL A 42 -3.34 9.17 0.34
C VAL A 42 -3.94 10.29 -0.52
N GLU A 43 -3.39 10.54 -1.71
CA GLU A 43 -3.90 11.53 -2.66
C GLU A 43 -5.35 11.21 -3.08
N TYR A 44 -5.63 9.95 -3.42
CA TYR A 44 -6.98 9.53 -3.77
C TYR A 44 -7.94 9.70 -2.59
N ALA A 45 -7.51 9.30 -1.39
CA ALA A 45 -8.34 9.36 -0.19
C ALA A 45 -8.65 10.81 0.22
N SER A 46 -7.70 11.74 0.07
CA SER A 46 -7.89 13.16 0.45
C SER A 46 -8.91 13.88 -0.43
N GLN A 47 -9.06 13.45 -1.69
CA GLN A 47 -10.00 14.02 -2.65
C GLN A 47 -11.37 13.30 -2.67
N THR A 48 -11.48 12.18 -1.95
CA THR A 48 -12.68 11.34 -1.97
C THR A 48 -13.57 11.62 -0.75
N PRO A 49 -14.88 11.89 -0.94
CA PRO A 49 -15.81 12.04 0.18
C PRO A 49 -15.78 10.82 1.10
N ALA A 50 -15.80 11.03 2.42
CA ALA A 50 -15.61 9.95 3.41
C ALA A 50 -16.53 8.73 3.20
N HIS A 51 -17.80 8.96 2.84
CA HIS A 51 -18.78 7.89 2.57
C HIS A 51 -18.49 7.05 1.31
N LYS A 52 -17.45 7.39 0.55
CA LYS A 52 -16.97 6.65 -0.62
C LYS A 52 -15.62 5.96 -0.38
N LEU A 53 -15.06 6.09 0.83
CA LEU A 53 -13.77 5.49 1.19
C LEU A 53 -13.88 4.03 1.66
N ASP A 54 -15.09 3.51 1.86
CA ASP A 54 -15.31 2.13 2.32
C ASP A 54 -14.53 1.12 1.48
N ARG A 55 -14.54 1.30 0.15
CA ARG A 55 -13.80 0.43 -0.76
C ARG A 55 -12.28 0.53 -0.60
N VAL A 56 -11.74 1.72 -0.34
CA VAL A 56 -10.31 1.91 -0.07
C VAL A 56 -9.91 1.18 1.21
N ILE A 57 -10.74 1.31 2.25
CA ILE A 57 -10.53 0.65 3.53
C ILE A 57 -10.56 -0.88 3.36
N GLU A 58 -11.50 -1.42 2.58
CA GLU A 58 -11.57 -2.84 2.26
C GLU A 58 -10.31 -3.33 1.55
N VAL A 59 -9.83 -2.60 0.53
CA VAL A 59 -8.61 -2.97 -0.20
C VAL A 59 -7.39 -2.93 0.71
N LEU A 60 -7.23 -1.91 1.55
CA LEU A 60 -6.11 -1.82 2.49
C LEU A 60 -6.12 -2.93 3.54
N LYS A 61 -7.31 -3.33 4.02
CA LYS A 61 -7.45 -4.52 4.88
C LYS A 61 -7.02 -5.78 4.15
N ALA A 62 -7.45 -5.98 2.91
CA ALA A 62 -7.04 -7.13 2.13
C ALA A 62 -5.55 -7.13 1.78
N VAL A 63 -4.90 -5.95 1.63
CA VAL A 63 -3.45 -5.88 1.52
C VAL A 63 -2.81 -6.41 2.81
N ALA A 64 -3.28 -6.00 3.98
CA ALA A 64 -2.75 -6.47 5.25
C ALA A 64 -2.88 -8.00 5.45
N ASP A 65 -3.81 -8.64 4.73
CA ASP A 65 -4.04 -10.08 4.75
C ASP A 65 -3.26 -10.86 3.66
N LEU A 66 -2.47 -10.19 2.82
CA LEU A 66 -1.65 -10.87 1.80
C LEU A 66 -0.60 -11.76 2.45
N GLU A 67 -0.43 -12.96 1.89
CA GLU A 67 0.51 -13.97 2.38
C GLU A 67 1.85 -13.95 1.63
N GLU A 68 1.90 -13.34 0.44
CA GLU A 68 3.10 -13.34 -0.41
C GLU A 68 3.49 -11.92 -0.87
N PRO A 69 4.78 -11.57 -0.83
CA PRO A 69 5.84 -12.27 -0.10
C PRO A 69 5.55 -12.29 1.40
N ALA A 70 5.80 -13.42 2.06
CA ALA A 70 5.49 -13.63 3.48
C ALA A 70 6.16 -12.60 4.40
N THR A 71 7.40 -12.22 4.06
CA THR A 71 8.14 -11.15 4.71
C THR A 71 9.01 -10.43 3.68
N PHE A 72 9.30 -9.16 3.92
CA PHE A 72 10.19 -8.35 3.10
C PHE A 72 10.99 -7.40 3.99
N GLU A 73 12.07 -6.83 3.47
CA GLU A 73 12.92 -5.90 4.22
C GLU A 73 12.55 -4.45 3.87
N ILE A 74 12.36 -3.63 4.91
CA ILE A 74 12.19 -2.18 4.82
C ILE A 74 13.15 -1.54 5.81
N TRP A 75 14.02 -0.66 5.36
CA TRP A 75 15.00 0.06 6.19
C TRP A 75 15.85 -0.87 7.07
N GLY A 76 16.28 -2.01 6.50
CA GLY A 76 17.08 -3.02 7.20
C GLY A 76 16.31 -3.80 8.26
N LYS A 77 14.96 -3.73 8.26
CA LYS A 77 14.10 -4.47 9.19
C LYS A 77 13.12 -5.34 8.42
N GLN A 78 12.94 -6.57 8.90
CA GLN A 78 11.91 -7.46 8.38
C GLN A 78 10.52 -6.91 8.70
N ALA A 79 9.66 -6.91 7.70
CA ALA A 79 8.28 -6.46 7.76
C ALA A 79 7.35 -7.45 7.06
N THR A 80 6.06 -7.30 7.33
CA THR A 80 4.96 -8.02 6.68
C THR A 80 3.90 -7.05 6.19
N TRP A 81 3.01 -7.51 5.31
CA TRP A 81 1.90 -6.69 4.83
C TRP A 81 0.99 -6.18 5.96
N LYS A 82 0.84 -6.93 7.06
CA LYS A 82 0.07 -6.53 8.26
C LYS A 82 0.50 -5.21 8.87
N GLN A 83 1.76 -4.83 8.69
CA GLN A 83 2.33 -3.62 9.29
C GLN A 83 2.19 -2.40 8.37
N LEU A 84 1.81 -2.58 7.09
CA LEU A 84 1.73 -1.53 6.07
C LEU A 84 2.86 -0.48 6.21
N PRO A 85 4.14 -0.92 6.22
CA PRO A 85 5.23 -0.24 6.91
C PRO A 85 5.54 1.20 6.47
N LEU A 86 5.18 1.58 5.23
CA LEU A 86 5.41 2.92 4.68
C LEU A 86 4.16 3.81 4.64
N LEU A 87 2.98 3.29 4.99
CA LEU A 87 1.73 4.06 4.91
C LEU A 87 1.69 5.18 5.95
N GLY A 88 2.06 4.90 7.20
CA GLY A 88 2.12 5.91 8.26
C GLY A 88 3.07 7.08 7.95
N PRO A 89 4.32 6.81 7.52
CA PRO A 89 5.23 7.82 6.98
C PRO A 89 4.63 8.65 5.84
N ALA A 90 4.06 8.02 4.81
CA ALA A 90 3.47 8.72 3.67
C ALA A 90 2.30 9.64 4.08
N ILE A 91 1.45 9.19 5.01
CA ILE A 91 0.36 10.02 5.57
C ILE A 91 0.92 11.27 6.27
N ARG A 92 1.98 11.12 7.07
CA ARG A 92 2.58 12.27 7.78
C ARG A 92 3.17 13.29 6.82
N GLU A 93 3.93 12.83 5.82
CA GLU A 93 4.54 13.74 4.83
C GLU A 93 3.48 14.49 4.02
N SER A 94 2.42 13.79 3.57
CA SER A 94 1.31 14.44 2.87
C SER A 94 0.56 15.47 3.72
N TRP A 95 0.63 15.39 5.05
CA TRP A 95 0.04 16.37 5.96
C TRP A 95 0.98 17.54 6.21
N ASP A 96 2.28 17.28 6.35
CA ASP A 96 3.31 18.29 6.57
C ASP A 96 3.51 19.19 5.33
N ASP A 97 3.29 18.68 4.12
CA ASP A 97 3.27 19.46 2.87
C ASP A 97 2.08 20.45 2.76
N GLY A 98 1.12 20.37 3.68
CA GLY A 98 -0.12 21.16 3.68
C GLY A 98 -0.11 22.41 4.58
N ILE A 99 1.01 22.78 5.21
CA ILE A 99 1.15 23.94 6.14
C ILE A 99 2.15 24.98 5.64
#